data_AF-A0A3P1Y6S3-F1
#
_entry.id   AF-A0A3P1Y6S3-F1
#
_cell.length_a   1.000
_cell.length_b   1.000
_cell.length_c   1.000
_cell.angle_alpha   90.00
_cell.angle_beta   90.00
_cell.angle_gamma   90.00
#
_symmetry.space_group_name_H-M   'P 1'
#
loop_
_entity.id
_entity.type
_entity.pdbx_description
1 polymer ?
#
loop_
_entity_poly.entity_id
_entity_poly.type
_entity_poly.pdbx_seq_one_letter_code
_entity_poly.pdbx_strand_id
1 'polypeptide(L)'
;MSNGEEISDFWRVPSELTVQQAALLVVGVDPSGNEHACEGWQVQERPRGYEAVKQGISAALRAGKITGKNVPQPDLDFNCNQVGVLEGTTSVAQSFVDRDSLVAWLASRGIRTGFFFPPAPDAPDYLDPNNPRYAPKLAAAVRAWQAVTETAGKTPKQALEKWIREHAAEFGLSDEDGMPNKTGIEEVAKIANWKPSGGAPRTPGE
;
A
#
# COMPACT_ATOMS: atom_id res chain seq x y z
N MET A 1 3.90 20.45 -15.67
CA MET A 1 3.48 19.40 -14.71
C MET A 1 3.53 18.11 -15.49
N SER A 2 4.65 17.38 -15.42
CA SER A 2 4.78 16.12 -16.17
C SER A 2 3.85 15.10 -15.55
N ASN A 3 3.04 14.43 -16.37
CA ASN A 3 2.33 13.22 -16.00
C ASN A 3 3.34 12.28 -15.33
N GLY A 4 3.18 12.02 -14.03
CA GLY A 4 4.02 11.05 -13.34
C GLY A 4 3.70 9.69 -13.92
N GLU A 5 4.64 9.09 -14.63
CA GLU A 5 4.55 7.67 -14.97
C GLU A 5 4.40 6.90 -13.65
N GLU A 6 3.30 6.16 -13.58
CA GLU A 6 3.02 5.28 -12.46
C GLU A 6 4.08 4.17 -12.41
N ILE A 7 4.62 3.90 -11.23
CA ILE A 7 5.59 2.83 -11.04
C ILE A 7 4.89 1.50 -11.31
N SER A 8 5.44 0.68 -12.20
CA SER A 8 4.94 -0.65 -12.49
C SER A 8 4.91 -1.53 -11.24
N ASP A 9 3.74 -2.11 -10.94
CA ASP A 9 3.60 -3.09 -9.86
C ASP A 9 4.44 -4.35 -10.06
N PHE A 10 4.95 -4.60 -11.26
CA PHE A 10 5.87 -5.72 -11.52
C PHE A 10 7.19 -5.58 -10.75
N TRP A 11 7.56 -4.37 -10.32
CA TRP A 11 8.70 -4.16 -9.41
C TRP A 11 8.49 -4.73 -8.00
N ARG A 12 7.30 -5.24 -7.68
CA ARG A 12 7.03 -5.99 -6.44
C ARG A 12 7.43 -7.46 -6.53
N VAL A 13 7.65 -7.98 -7.73
CA VAL A 13 7.96 -9.40 -7.98
C VAL A 13 9.41 -9.78 -7.60
N PRO A 14 10.45 -8.99 -7.94
CA PRO A 14 11.83 -9.35 -7.60
C PRO A 14 12.06 -9.36 -6.08
N SER A 15 12.74 -10.40 -5.60
CA SER A 15 13.22 -10.48 -4.21
C SER A 15 14.47 -9.64 -3.96
N GLU A 16 15.21 -9.32 -5.04
CA GLU A 16 16.43 -8.52 -5.00
C GLU A 16 16.32 -7.37 -6.01
N LEU A 17 16.91 -6.24 -5.65
CA LEU A 17 16.95 -5.04 -6.49
C LEU A 17 18.38 -4.53 -6.54
N THR A 18 18.81 -3.99 -7.69
CA THR A 18 20.06 -3.23 -7.73
C THR A 18 19.96 -2.00 -6.83
N VAL A 19 21.09 -1.50 -6.32
CA VAL A 19 21.10 -0.28 -5.51
C VAL A 19 20.47 0.90 -6.26
N GLN A 20 20.67 0.97 -7.59
CA GLN A 20 20.04 1.94 -8.46
C GLN A 20 18.51 1.78 -8.52
N GLN A 21 18.01 0.58 -8.83
CA GLN A 21 16.56 0.30 -8.86
C GLN A 21 15.91 0.63 -7.52
N ALA A 22 16.51 0.17 -6.41
CA ALA A 22 16.03 0.43 -5.07
C ALA A 22 15.95 1.94 -4.77
N ALA A 23 16.99 2.70 -5.12
CA ALA A 23 17.01 4.14 -4.90
C ALA A 23 15.94 4.87 -5.71
N LEU A 24 15.71 4.50 -6.98
CA LEU A 24 14.65 5.06 -7.82
C LEU A 24 13.25 4.76 -7.25
N LEU A 25 13.00 3.52 -6.85
CA LEU A 25 11.71 3.11 -6.26
C LEU A 25 11.42 3.84 -4.94
N VAL A 26 12.42 4.08 -4.10
CA VAL A 26 12.25 4.86 -2.86
C VAL A 26 11.83 6.30 -3.14
N VAL A 27 12.38 6.93 -4.19
CA VAL A 27 12.03 8.32 -4.57
C VAL A 27 10.82 8.43 -5.49
N GLY A 28 10.15 7.31 -5.76
CA GLY A 28 8.90 7.28 -6.51
C GLY A 28 9.07 7.30 -8.02
N VAL A 29 10.19 6.78 -8.55
CA VAL A 29 10.50 6.75 -9.99
C VAL A 29 10.60 5.31 -10.46
N ASP A 30 9.97 4.99 -11.60
CA ASP A 30 10.05 3.66 -12.21
C ASP A 30 11.47 3.40 -12.79
N PRO A 31 12.15 2.32 -12.38
CA PRO A 31 13.45 1.96 -12.94
C PRO A 31 13.43 1.61 -14.44
N SER A 32 12.33 1.05 -14.97
CA SER A 32 12.25 0.56 -16.36
C SER A 32 12.44 1.66 -17.42
N GLY A 33 12.02 2.89 -17.13
CA GLY A 33 12.30 4.06 -17.97
C GLY A 33 13.69 4.68 -17.78
N ASN A 34 14.43 4.27 -16.74
CA ASN A 34 15.54 5.04 -16.17
C ASN A 34 16.82 4.26 -15.85
N GLU A 35 16.82 2.94 -16.02
CA GLU A 35 17.92 2.04 -15.63
C GLU A 35 19.25 2.37 -16.32
N HIS A 36 19.21 2.91 -17.53
CA HIS A 36 20.40 3.29 -18.28
C HIS A 36 20.63 4.81 -18.32
N ALA A 37 19.74 5.61 -17.74
CA ALA A 37 19.68 7.04 -17.95
C ALA A 37 20.16 7.84 -16.73
N CYS A 38 19.70 7.51 -15.52
CA CYS A 38 19.94 8.38 -14.35
C CYS A 38 21.41 8.53 -13.96
N GLU A 39 22.23 7.46 -14.05
CA GLU A 39 23.67 7.59 -13.78
C GLU A 39 24.43 8.31 -14.90
N GLY A 40 23.85 8.41 -16.12
CA GLY A 40 24.38 9.21 -17.22
C GLY A 40 23.91 10.66 -17.24
N TRP A 41 22.89 11.02 -16.45
CA TRP A 41 22.36 12.38 -16.35
C TRP A 41 23.24 13.28 -15.50
N GLN A 42 23.13 14.59 -15.76
CA GLN A 42 23.70 15.60 -14.89
C GLN A 42 23.03 15.55 -13.52
N VAL A 43 23.76 15.85 -12.45
CA VAL A 43 23.26 15.69 -11.07
C VAL A 43 21.97 16.47 -10.83
N GLN A 44 21.82 17.66 -11.42
CA GLN A 44 20.62 18.49 -11.30
C GLN A 44 19.39 17.94 -12.04
N GLU A 45 19.58 17.03 -12.98
CA GLU A 45 18.51 16.37 -13.74
C GLU A 45 18.02 15.11 -13.04
N ARG A 46 18.76 14.62 -12.03
CA ARG A 46 18.41 13.40 -11.29
C ARG A 46 17.23 13.66 -10.33
N PRO A 47 16.40 12.64 -10.08
CA PRO A 47 15.26 12.79 -9.18
C PRO A 47 15.67 13.29 -7.79
N ARG A 48 14.86 14.18 -7.23
CA ARG A 48 15.13 14.74 -5.90
C ARG A 48 15.22 13.61 -4.86
N GLY A 49 16.30 13.60 -4.10
CA GLY A 49 16.54 12.60 -3.05
C GLY A 49 17.23 11.32 -3.54
N TYR A 50 17.33 11.10 -4.85
CA TYR A 50 17.96 9.90 -5.43
C TYR A 50 19.39 9.70 -4.92
N GLU A 51 20.22 10.74 -4.98
CA GLU A 51 21.61 10.69 -4.51
C GLU A 51 21.73 10.37 -3.01
N ALA A 52 20.84 10.94 -2.19
CA ALA A 52 20.83 10.69 -0.75
C ALA A 52 20.46 9.24 -0.42
N VAL A 53 19.43 8.71 -1.11
CA VAL A 53 19.00 7.33 -0.94
C VAL A 53 20.06 6.36 -1.45
N LYS A 54 20.60 6.59 -2.65
CA LYS A 54 21.68 5.79 -3.25
C LYS A 54 22.89 5.70 -2.32
N GLN A 55 23.33 6.84 -1.77
CA GLN A 55 24.43 6.89 -0.81
C GLN A 55 24.09 6.11 0.48
N GLY A 56 22.87 6.29 1.00
CA GLY A 56 22.39 5.61 2.20
C GLY A 56 22.36 4.08 2.05
N ILE A 57 21.79 3.58 0.95
CA ILE A 57 21.71 2.16 0.64
C ILE A 57 23.12 1.58 0.44
N SER A 58 23.98 2.25 -0.34
CA SER A 58 25.37 1.81 -0.57
C SER A 58 26.17 1.70 0.74
N ALA A 59 26.04 2.69 1.63
CA ALA A 59 26.70 2.67 2.93
C ALA A 59 26.12 1.58 3.85
N ALA A 60 24.80 1.38 3.84
CA ALA A 60 24.16 0.36 4.65
C ALA A 60 24.53 -1.06 4.19
N LEU A 61 24.61 -1.29 2.88
CA LEU A 61 25.06 -2.54 2.28
C LEU A 61 26.51 -2.86 2.64
N ARG A 62 27.43 -1.90 2.47
CA ARG A 62 28.84 -2.05 2.89
C ARG A 62 28.99 -2.32 4.39
N ALA A 63 28.12 -1.72 5.21
CA ALA A 63 28.13 -1.91 6.65
C ALA A 63 27.38 -3.17 7.13
N GLY A 64 26.81 -3.97 6.23
CA GLY A 64 26.03 -5.17 6.57
C GLY A 64 24.71 -4.88 7.30
N LYS A 65 24.20 -3.65 7.22
CA LYS A 65 22.91 -3.25 7.83
C LYS A 65 21.70 -3.62 6.97
N ILE A 66 21.95 -3.89 5.70
CA ILE A 66 20.99 -4.45 4.74
C ILE A 66 21.69 -5.67 4.14
N THR A 67 20.96 -6.76 3.97
CA THR A 67 21.47 -7.97 3.31
C THR A 67 21.50 -7.79 1.79
N GLY A 68 22.48 -8.41 1.15
CA GLY A 68 22.70 -8.30 -0.29
C GLY A 68 24.16 -8.53 -0.65
N LYS A 69 24.53 -8.22 -1.89
CA LYS A 69 25.90 -8.33 -2.39
C LYS A 69 26.42 -6.96 -2.80
N ASN A 70 27.47 -6.51 -2.11
CA ASN A 70 28.25 -5.37 -2.57
C ASN A 70 29.24 -5.81 -3.66
N VAL A 71 29.16 -5.19 -4.83
CA VAL A 71 30.17 -5.26 -5.88
C VAL A 71 30.87 -3.91 -5.90
N PRO A 72 32.17 -3.81 -5.57
CA PRO A 72 32.91 -2.54 -5.67
C PRO A 72 32.92 -2.00 -7.11
N GLN A 73 33.11 -0.69 -7.27
CA GLN A 73 33.31 -0.09 -8.60
C GLN A 73 34.60 -0.62 -9.24
N PRO A 74 34.59 -0.93 -10.55
CA PRO A 74 35.81 -1.29 -11.24
C PRO A 74 36.76 -0.09 -11.31
N ASP A 75 38.04 -0.34 -11.09
CA ASP A 75 39.09 0.62 -11.37
C ASP A 75 39.48 0.47 -12.85
N LEU A 76 39.35 1.55 -13.62
CA LEU A 76 39.51 1.55 -15.07
C LEU A 76 40.74 2.36 -15.47
N ASP A 77 41.56 1.81 -16.37
CA ASP A 77 42.62 2.57 -17.01
C ASP A 77 42.06 3.59 -18.02
N PHE A 78 42.96 4.38 -18.62
CA PHE A 78 42.60 5.37 -19.64
C PHE A 78 41.97 4.77 -20.92
N ASN A 79 42.05 3.45 -21.11
CA ASN A 79 41.45 2.71 -22.22
C ASN A 79 40.14 2.01 -21.80
N CYS A 80 39.62 2.27 -20.60
CA CYS A 80 38.46 1.61 -20.01
C CYS A 80 38.64 0.10 -19.74
N ASN A 81 39.88 -0.40 -19.66
CA ASN A 81 40.14 -1.76 -19.21
C ASN A 81 40.11 -1.81 -17.69
N GLN A 82 39.48 -2.85 -17.13
CA GLN A 82 39.50 -3.05 -15.69
C GLN A 82 40.90 -3.49 -15.23
N VAL A 83 41.52 -2.65 -14.39
CA VAL A 83 42.84 -2.90 -13.79
C VAL A 83 42.74 -3.27 -12.31
N GLY A 84 41.57 -3.09 -11.70
CA GLY A 84 41.33 -3.44 -10.31
C GLY A 84 39.90 -3.14 -9.87
N VAL A 85 39.75 -2.89 -8.57
CA VAL A 85 38.52 -2.43 -7.94
C VAL A 85 38.82 -1.30 -6.98
N LEU A 86 37.90 -0.33 -6.89
CA LEU A 86 37.99 0.75 -5.93
C LEU A 86 37.45 0.25 -4.58
N GLU A 87 38.35 -0.12 -3.68
CA GLU A 87 38.00 -0.63 -2.35
C GLU A 87 37.12 0.35 -1.57
N GLY A 88 36.14 -0.20 -0.85
CA GLY A 88 35.18 0.59 -0.10
C GLY A 88 34.15 1.34 -0.96
N THR A 89 34.02 1.06 -2.26
CA THR A 89 32.95 1.62 -3.10
C THR A 89 31.82 0.62 -3.35
N THR A 90 30.76 1.08 -4.04
CA THR A 90 29.60 0.28 -4.44
C THR A 90 29.26 0.62 -5.89
N SER A 91 29.30 -0.39 -6.77
CA SER A 91 28.79 -0.33 -8.13
C SER A 91 27.27 -0.46 -8.08
N VAL A 92 26.56 0.65 -8.26
CA VAL A 92 25.11 0.71 -7.97
C VAL A 92 24.25 -0.08 -8.96
N ALA A 93 24.78 -0.37 -10.15
CA ALA A 93 24.15 -1.19 -11.17
C ALA A 93 24.43 -2.70 -11.01
N GLN A 94 25.51 -3.07 -10.31
CA GLN A 94 25.94 -4.47 -10.15
C GLN A 94 25.76 -5.01 -8.72
N SER A 95 25.63 -4.12 -7.74
CA SER A 95 25.33 -4.45 -6.35
C SER A 95 23.83 -4.58 -6.18
N PHE A 96 23.40 -5.61 -5.45
CA PHE A 96 22.01 -5.86 -5.17
C PHE A 96 21.73 -5.92 -3.66
N VAL A 97 20.52 -5.55 -3.29
CA VAL A 97 19.98 -5.60 -1.94
C VAL A 97 18.76 -6.51 -1.90
N ASP A 98 18.65 -7.27 -0.82
CA ASP A 98 17.42 -8.01 -0.50
C ASP A 98 16.29 -7.02 -0.18
N ARG A 99 15.13 -7.24 -0.81
CA ARG A 99 13.98 -6.34 -0.74
C ARG A 99 13.46 -6.20 0.68
N ASP A 100 13.26 -7.30 1.40
CA ASP A 100 12.61 -7.27 2.72
C ASP A 100 13.53 -6.66 3.77
N SER A 101 14.83 -6.91 3.67
CA SER A 101 15.86 -6.26 4.47
C SER A 101 15.94 -4.76 4.22
N LEU A 102 15.84 -4.33 2.96
CA LEU A 102 15.74 -2.91 2.61
C LEU A 102 14.49 -2.27 3.22
N VAL A 103 13.32 -2.92 3.10
CA VAL A 103 12.05 -2.44 3.66
C VAL A 103 12.16 -2.27 5.19
N ALA A 104 12.69 -3.27 5.88
CA ALA A 104 12.90 -3.21 7.34
C ALA A 104 13.84 -2.06 7.73
N TRP A 105 14.93 -1.88 6.98
CA TRP A 105 15.89 -0.81 7.21
C TRP A 105 15.29 0.58 6.95
N LEU A 106 14.52 0.76 5.88
CA LEU A 106 13.81 2.02 5.60
C LEU A 106 12.84 2.37 6.74
N ALA A 107 12.07 1.38 7.20
CA ALA A 107 11.15 1.55 8.32
C ALA A 107 11.86 1.94 9.61
N SER A 108 13.04 1.36 9.89
CA SER A 108 13.84 1.72 11.06
C SER A 108 14.40 3.15 10.99
N ARG A 109 14.45 3.75 9.80
CA ARG A 109 14.83 5.16 9.56
C ARG A 109 13.64 6.12 9.54
N GLY A 110 12.43 5.62 9.77
CA GLY A 110 11.21 6.42 9.79
C GLY A 110 10.56 6.61 8.42
N ILE A 111 11.10 6.01 7.36
CA ILE A 111 10.47 6.00 6.03
C ILE A 111 9.44 4.87 6.02
N ARG A 112 8.16 5.21 5.89
CA ARG A 112 7.03 4.25 5.98
C ARG A 112 5.94 4.50 4.94
N THR A 113 6.27 5.21 3.87
CA THR A 113 5.36 5.56 2.77
C THR A 113 6.05 5.33 1.42
N GLY A 114 5.28 5.30 0.34
CA GLY A 114 5.79 5.10 -1.02
C GLY A 114 5.76 3.63 -1.48
N PHE A 115 6.47 3.33 -2.56
CA PHE A 115 6.38 2.04 -3.27
C PHE A 115 6.53 0.80 -2.37
N PHE A 116 7.50 0.84 -1.45
CA PHE A 116 7.81 -0.24 -0.52
C PHE A 116 6.81 -0.39 0.64
N PHE A 117 5.97 0.62 0.87
CA PHE A 117 4.98 0.67 1.94
C PHE A 117 3.61 0.99 1.32
N PRO A 118 3.01 0.02 0.60
CA PRO A 118 1.67 0.22 0.06
C PRO A 118 0.72 0.59 1.21
N PRO A 119 -0.23 1.51 0.98
CA PRO A 119 -1.27 1.76 1.96
C PRO A 119 -1.95 0.43 2.29
N ALA A 120 -2.39 0.29 3.55
CA ALA A 120 -3.22 -0.84 3.92
C ALA A 120 -4.40 -0.93 2.92
N PRO A 121 -4.78 -2.14 2.48
CA PRO A 121 -5.87 -2.28 1.53
C PRO A 121 -7.09 -1.47 2.00
N ASP A 122 -7.72 -0.73 1.08
CA ASP A 122 -8.85 0.17 1.38
C ASP A 122 -10.00 -0.57 2.09
N ALA A 123 -10.08 -1.89 1.88
CA ALA A 123 -10.93 -2.78 2.64
C ALA A 123 -10.07 -3.67 3.58
N PRO A 124 -10.34 -3.65 4.89
CA PRO A 124 -9.78 -4.63 5.81
C PRO A 124 -10.05 -6.07 5.36
N ASP A 125 -9.11 -6.98 5.61
CA ASP A 125 -9.17 -8.39 5.20
C ASP A 125 -10.43 -9.12 5.69
N TYR A 126 -11.00 -8.73 6.83
CA TYR A 126 -12.24 -9.28 7.37
C TYR A 126 -13.49 -8.95 6.55
N LEU A 127 -13.39 -8.04 5.57
CA LEU A 127 -14.46 -7.74 4.60
C LEU A 127 -14.33 -8.53 3.28
N ASP A 128 -13.25 -9.30 3.08
CA ASP A 128 -13.06 -10.15 1.90
C ASP A 128 -13.89 -11.44 2.02
N PRO A 129 -14.84 -11.71 1.10
CA PRO A 129 -15.63 -12.94 1.08
C PRO A 129 -14.81 -14.24 1.00
N ASN A 130 -13.57 -14.17 0.52
CA ASN A 130 -12.66 -15.33 0.45
C ASN A 130 -11.84 -15.54 1.72
N ASN A 131 -11.95 -14.66 2.72
CA ASN A 131 -11.26 -14.83 3.99
C ASN A 131 -11.80 -16.08 4.73
N PRO A 132 -10.93 -16.98 5.24
CA PRO A 132 -11.39 -18.15 6.00
C PRO A 132 -12.24 -17.83 7.23
N ARG A 133 -12.15 -16.59 7.73
CA ARG A 133 -12.93 -16.07 8.87
C ARG A 133 -13.98 -15.05 8.43
N TYR A 134 -14.31 -15.01 7.13
CA TYR A 134 -15.32 -14.10 6.61
C TYR A 134 -16.66 -14.34 7.30
N ALA A 135 -17.25 -13.25 7.78
CA ALA A 135 -18.56 -13.26 8.41
C ALA A 135 -19.50 -12.31 7.65
N PRO A 136 -20.45 -12.84 6.84
CA PRO A 136 -21.34 -12.01 6.00
C PRO A 136 -22.11 -10.96 6.81
N LYS A 137 -22.58 -11.30 8.00
CA LYS A 137 -23.27 -10.37 8.91
C LYS A 137 -22.37 -9.22 9.39
N LEU A 138 -21.09 -9.49 9.65
CA LEU A 138 -20.13 -8.44 10.04
C LEU A 138 -19.85 -7.52 8.85
N ALA A 139 -19.63 -8.09 7.67
CA ALA A 139 -19.44 -7.32 6.45
C ALA A 139 -20.66 -6.43 6.15
N ALA A 140 -21.87 -6.96 6.26
CA ALA A 140 -23.11 -6.20 6.12
C ALA A 140 -23.18 -5.02 7.11
N ALA A 141 -22.83 -5.24 8.38
CA ALA A 141 -22.85 -4.19 9.40
C ALA A 141 -21.88 -3.05 9.06
N VAL A 142 -20.63 -3.38 8.69
CA VAL A 142 -19.60 -2.40 8.36
C VAL A 142 -19.94 -1.64 7.08
N ARG A 143 -20.39 -2.34 6.03
CA ARG A 143 -20.77 -1.72 4.75
C ARG A 143 -21.98 -0.81 4.91
N ALA A 144 -23.00 -1.24 5.66
CA ALA A 144 -24.16 -0.40 5.97
C ALA A 144 -23.77 0.86 6.75
N TRP A 145 -22.89 0.72 7.75
CA TRP A 145 -22.38 1.84 8.54
C TRP A 145 -21.58 2.84 7.69
N GLN A 146 -20.76 2.36 6.75
CA GLN A 146 -20.02 3.21 5.81
C GLN A 146 -20.93 3.92 4.81
N ALA A 147 -21.98 3.25 4.33
CA ALA A 147 -22.87 3.78 3.29
C ALA A 147 -23.93 4.75 3.82
N VAL A 148 -24.45 4.53 5.03
CA VAL A 148 -25.51 5.36 5.60
C VAL A 148 -24.88 6.51 6.40
N THR A 149 -24.67 7.65 5.74
CA THR A 149 -24.12 8.87 6.37
C THR A 149 -25.21 9.87 6.76
N GLU A 150 -26.35 9.87 6.07
CA GLU A 150 -27.50 10.73 6.34
C GLU A 150 -28.77 9.91 6.52
N THR A 151 -29.61 10.26 7.51
CA THR A 151 -30.79 9.46 7.86
C THR A 151 -32.11 10.05 7.38
N ALA A 152 -32.09 11.20 6.68
CA ALA A 152 -33.26 11.85 6.08
C ALA A 152 -34.52 11.85 6.98
N GLY A 153 -34.36 12.24 8.26
CA GLY A 153 -35.47 12.30 9.24
C GLY A 153 -35.82 10.95 9.90
N LYS A 154 -35.17 9.85 9.54
CA LYS A 154 -35.31 8.54 10.21
C LYS A 154 -34.26 8.37 11.30
N THR A 155 -34.48 7.39 12.17
CA THR A 155 -33.42 6.94 13.09
C THR A 155 -32.31 6.24 12.30
N PRO A 156 -31.03 6.31 12.74
CA PRO A 156 -29.95 5.57 12.09
C PRO A 156 -30.25 4.08 11.92
N LYS A 157 -30.81 3.43 12.94
CA LYS A 157 -31.25 2.03 12.87
C LYS A 157 -32.22 1.77 11.71
N GLN A 158 -33.24 2.62 11.52
CA GLN A 158 -34.20 2.45 10.42
C GLN A 158 -33.56 2.67 9.04
N ALA A 159 -32.62 3.61 8.93
CA ALA A 159 -31.89 3.84 7.68
C ALA A 159 -30.97 2.65 7.35
N LEU A 160 -30.30 2.11 8.37
CA LEU A 160 -29.49 0.89 8.27
C LEU A 160 -30.33 -0.34 7.90
N GLU A 161 -31.46 -0.58 8.57
CA GLU A 161 -32.38 -1.69 8.25
C GLU A 161 -32.85 -1.62 6.80
N LYS A 162 -33.11 -0.41 6.27
CA LYS A 162 -33.45 -0.21 4.86
C LYS A 162 -32.30 -0.62 3.95
N TRP A 163 -31.10 -0.07 4.19
CA TRP A 163 -29.93 -0.35 3.36
C TRP A 163 -29.57 -1.83 3.35
N ILE A 164 -29.54 -2.48 4.52
CA ILE A 164 -29.21 -3.91 4.65
C ILE A 164 -30.27 -4.77 3.95
N ARG A 165 -31.55 -4.38 3.99
CA ARG A 165 -32.62 -5.09 3.26
C ARG A 165 -32.43 -5.03 1.75
N GLU A 166 -32.02 -3.89 1.22
CA GLU A 166 -31.74 -3.71 -0.22
C GLU A 166 -30.55 -4.56 -0.69
N HIS A 167 -29.61 -4.86 0.21
CA HIS A 167 -28.41 -5.67 -0.07
C HIS A 167 -28.46 -7.06 0.60
N ALA A 168 -29.64 -7.54 1.01
CA ALA A 168 -29.76 -8.73 1.85
C ALA A 168 -29.18 -9.98 1.16
N ALA A 169 -29.43 -10.14 -0.14
CA ALA A 169 -28.93 -11.27 -0.92
C ALA A 169 -27.39 -11.32 -0.96
N GLU A 170 -26.72 -10.17 -1.01
CA GLU A 170 -25.26 -10.07 -1.09
C GLU A 170 -24.57 -10.60 0.17
N PHE A 171 -25.26 -10.52 1.31
CA PHE A 171 -24.71 -10.91 2.61
C PHE A 171 -25.33 -12.20 3.16
N GLY A 172 -26.03 -12.97 2.34
CA GLY A 172 -26.73 -14.19 2.80
C GLY A 172 -27.77 -13.91 3.87
N LEU A 173 -28.36 -12.71 3.86
CA LEU A 173 -29.44 -12.26 4.74
C LEU A 173 -30.81 -12.43 4.09
N SER A 174 -30.93 -13.39 3.17
CA SER A 174 -32.20 -13.85 2.60
C SER A 174 -32.55 -15.23 3.17
N ASP A 175 -33.83 -15.55 3.23
CA ASP A 175 -34.34 -16.89 3.53
C ASP A 175 -34.27 -17.82 2.31
N GLU A 176 -34.80 -19.04 2.46
CA GLU A 176 -34.78 -20.08 1.42
C GLU A 176 -35.57 -19.69 0.16
N ASP A 177 -36.54 -18.79 0.28
CA ASP A 177 -37.35 -18.25 -0.82
C ASP A 177 -36.70 -17.00 -1.47
N GLY A 178 -35.50 -16.62 -1.00
CA GLY A 178 -34.78 -15.43 -1.46
C GLY A 178 -35.31 -14.12 -0.85
N MET A 179 -36.27 -14.19 0.08
CA MET A 179 -36.86 -13.03 0.72
C MET A 179 -35.97 -12.52 1.87
N PRO A 180 -35.89 -11.20 2.11
CA PRO A 180 -35.02 -10.66 3.15
C PRO A 180 -35.38 -11.17 4.56
N ASN A 181 -34.41 -11.80 5.24
CA ASN A 181 -34.54 -12.31 6.61
C ASN A 181 -34.62 -11.15 7.61
N LYS A 182 -35.85 -10.81 8.00
CA LYS A 182 -36.14 -9.67 8.88
C LYS A 182 -35.36 -9.70 10.19
N THR A 183 -35.27 -10.85 10.84
CA THR A 183 -34.57 -10.99 12.13
C THR A 183 -33.07 -10.73 11.96
N GLY A 184 -32.44 -11.34 10.95
CA GLY A 184 -31.02 -11.13 10.67
C GLY A 184 -30.69 -9.69 10.31
N ILE A 185 -31.54 -9.04 9.52
CA ILE A 185 -31.41 -7.62 9.17
C ILE A 185 -31.49 -6.74 10.42
N GLU A 186 -32.45 -7.00 11.31
CA GLU A 186 -32.63 -6.22 12.52
C GLU A 186 -31.43 -6.35 13.48
N GLU A 187 -30.87 -7.55 13.62
CA GLU A 187 -29.66 -7.81 14.42
C GLU A 187 -28.45 -7.05 13.88
N VAL A 188 -28.22 -7.13 12.57
CA VAL A 188 -27.10 -6.43 11.92
C VAL A 188 -27.26 -4.92 12.06
N ALA A 189 -28.47 -4.39 11.88
CA ALA A 189 -28.75 -2.97 12.07
C ALA A 189 -28.54 -2.51 13.52
N LYS A 190 -28.82 -3.35 14.53
CA LYS A 190 -28.52 -3.05 15.93
C LYS A 190 -27.01 -2.90 16.17
N ILE A 191 -26.20 -3.78 15.57
CA ILE A 191 -24.73 -3.73 15.69
C ILE A 191 -24.18 -2.47 15.02
N ALA A 192 -24.68 -2.12 13.83
CA ALA A 192 -24.20 -0.97 13.07
C ALA A 192 -24.74 0.38 13.58
N ASN A 193 -25.74 0.40 14.47
CA ASN A 193 -26.37 1.64 14.92
C ASN A 193 -25.45 2.46 15.84
N TRP A 194 -24.90 3.56 15.34
CA TRP A 194 -24.05 4.49 16.10
C TRP A 194 -24.80 5.40 17.08
N LYS A 195 -26.15 5.34 17.11
CA LYS A 195 -27.00 6.05 18.08
C LYS A 195 -27.82 5.06 18.89
N PRO A 196 -27.23 4.41 19.91
CA PRO A 196 -27.87 3.32 20.65
C PRO A 196 -29.08 3.77 21.49
N SER A 197 -29.07 5.02 21.95
CA SER A 197 -30.19 5.62 22.70
C SER A 197 -31.28 6.09 21.73
N GLY A 198 -32.26 5.24 21.48
CA GLY A 198 -33.43 5.53 20.63
C GLY A 198 -34.33 6.61 21.25
N GLY A 199 -34.10 7.87 20.90
CA GLY A 199 -35.08 8.95 21.06
C GLY A 199 -35.84 9.17 19.76
N ALA A 200 -37.13 9.53 19.86
CA ALA A 200 -37.99 9.83 18.71
C ALA A 200 -37.32 10.83 17.74
N PRO A 201 -37.49 10.68 16.41
CA PRO A 201 -37.00 11.65 15.43
C PRO A 201 -37.50 13.05 15.80
N ARG A 202 -36.64 14.06 15.70
CA ARG A 202 -37.09 15.45 15.83
C ARG A 202 -38.06 15.73 14.69
N THR A 203 -39.30 16.06 15.02
CA THR A 203 -40.27 16.60 14.08
C THR A 203 -39.66 17.84 13.42
N PRO A 204 -39.69 17.99 12.08
CA PRO A 204 -39.32 19.25 11.45
C PRO A 204 -40.23 20.35 12.02
N GLY A 205 -39.62 21.38 12.59
CA GLY A 205 -40.36 22.53 13.11
C GLY A 205 -41.00 23.32 11.98
N GLU A 206 -42.19 23.84 12.24
CA GLU A 206 -42.85 24.91 11.46
C GLU A 206 -41.98 26.17 11.38
#